data_AF-C9Y1P3-F1
#
_entry.id   AF-C9Y1P3-F1
#
_cell.length_a   1.000
_cell.length_b   1.000
_cell.length_c   1.000
_cell.angle_alpha   90.00
_cell.angle_beta   90.00
_cell.angle_gamma   90.00
#
_symmetry.space_group_name_H-M   'P 1'
#
loop_
_entity.id
_entity.type
_entity.pdbx_description
1 polymer ?
#
loop_
_entity_poly.entity_id
_entity_poly.type
_entity_poly.pdbx_seq_one_letter_code
_entity_poly.pdbx_strand_id
1 'polypeptide(L)'
;MSWLGIPYPLSETTFLDSGILSVSKVPEISVNTGFGWDNVVGTILAAFVGALIPALIAFYSIRKNDIYSEKLRLQQKEDLEATINTQLKVSTLSFNAQVLSNNRQGWINNVRDLTSDFISLCEDFISTRYFYYKAFRRLDRFSAQDEATRMYRDRTYEIKREIIKVKTNIELMLNPNELTSRAIFVAMNRIVNVINEDDFKHTLFRKHGESWKIYDKTKLAYIKTMKRCLKTEWKRVKNGE
;
A
#
# COMPACT_ATOMS: atom_id res chain seq x y z
N MET A 1 -66.71 6.44 -94.45
CA MET A 1 -65.49 5.62 -94.33
C MET A 1 -64.44 6.14 -95.30
N SER A 2 -63.18 5.93 -94.92
CA SER A 2 -61.93 6.10 -95.67
C SER A 2 -61.57 7.51 -96.17
N TRP A 3 -60.67 8.08 -95.37
CA TRP A 3 -59.60 9.02 -95.69
C TRP A 3 -58.93 8.81 -97.05
N LEU A 4 -58.58 9.92 -97.70
CA LEU A 4 -57.32 10.16 -98.41
C LEU A 4 -57.21 11.66 -98.72
N GLY A 5 -56.32 12.36 -98.03
CA GLY A 5 -56.06 13.78 -98.22
C GLY A 5 -54.79 14.17 -97.45
N ILE A 6 -53.94 15.09 -97.92
CA ILE A 6 -53.98 16.08 -99.02
C ILE A 6 -52.48 16.43 -99.38
N PRO A 7 -52.09 17.38 -100.27
CA PRO A 7 -51.69 17.13 -101.67
C PRO A 7 -50.38 17.83 -102.18
N TYR A 8 -49.86 17.30 -103.29
CA TYR A 8 -49.30 17.92 -104.52
C TYR A 8 -48.04 18.84 -104.58
N PRO A 9 -47.34 18.82 -105.75
CA PRO A 9 -45.91 19.12 -105.96
C PRO A 9 -45.68 20.29 -106.96
N LEU A 10 -44.46 20.33 -107.54
CA LEU A 10 -43.95 21.14 -108.67
C LEU A 10 -43.28 22.45 -108.21
N SER A 11 -41.98 22.69 -108.42
CA SER A 11 -41.35 22.75 -109.74
C SER A 11 -39.82 22.67 -109.62
N GLU A 12 -39.21 21.65 -110.22
CA GLU A 12 -37.77 21.64 -110.53
C GLU A 12 -37.56 22.27 -111.91
N THR A 13 -36.63 23.22 -112.04
CA THR A 13 -35.49 23.10 -112.97
C THR A 13 -34.46 24.21 -112.73
N THR A 14 -33.23 23.75 -112.53
CA THR A 14 -31.90 24.36 -112.42
C THR A 14 -31.49 25.35 -113.52
N PHE A 15 -30.69 26.39 -113.17
CA PHE A 15 -29.66 26.92 -114.09
C PHE A 15 -28.50 27.77 -113.51
N LEU A 16 -28.32 27.97 -112.19
CA LEU A 16 -27.19 28.79 -111.65
C LEU A 16 -26.68 28.30 -110.28
N ASP A 17 -26.47 27.01 -110.09
CA ASP A 17 -25.14 26.37 -110.18
C ASP A 17 -23.98 27.19 -110.79
N SER A 18 -23.54 28.27 -110.12
CA SER A 18 -22.13 28.73 -110.08
C SER A 18 -21.99 30.08 -109.38
N GLY A 19 -21.78 30.08 -108.06
CA GLY A 19 -21.57 31.30 -107.28
C GLY A 19 -21.12 31.04 -105.85
N ILE A 20 -20.25 30.05 -105.64
CA ILE A 20 -19.60 29.81 -104.35
C ILE A 20 -18.61 30.97 -104.11
N LEU A 21 -18.98 31.89 -103.22
CA LEU A 21 -18.02 32.77 -102.54
C LEU A 21 -17.54 32.04 -101.28
N SER A 22 -16.57 31.14 -101.46
CA SER A 22 -15.90 30.49 -100.34
C SER A 22 -14.94 31.48 -99.69
N VAL A 23 -15.29 32.00 -98.51
CA VAL A 23 -14.31 32.63 -97.62
C VAL A 23 -13.43 31.51 -97.07
N SER A 24 -12.32 31.26 -97.75
CA SER A 24 -11.46 30.09 -97.50
C SER A 24 -10.73 30.12 -96.14
N LYS A 25 -10.65 31.27 -95.46
CA LYS A 25 -10.07 31.40 -94.12
C LYS A 25 -10.37 32.79 -93.54
N VAL A 26 -10.95 32.86 -92.34
CA VAL A 26 -10.92 34.10 -91.55
C VAL A 26 -9.48 34.25 -91.05
N PRO A 27 -8.83 35.42 -91.18
CA PRO A 27 -7.45 35.57 -90.77
C PRO A 27 -7.32 35.21 -89.29
N GLU A 28 -6.34 34.38 -88.96
CA GLU A 28 -5.95 34.17 -87.57
C GLU A 28 -5.39 35.50 -87.07
N ILE A 29 -6.20 36.25 -86.32
CA ILE A 29 -5.70 37.43 -85.61
C ILE A 29 -4.88 36.89 -84.45
N SER A 30 -3.61 36.59 -84.72
CA SER A 30 -2.63 36.47 -83.67
C SER A 30 -2.47 37.87 -83.07
N VAL A 31 -3.30 38.19 -82.06
CA VAL A 31 -2.95 39.27 -81.16
C VAL A 31 -1.77 38.75 -80.37
N ASN A 32 -0.58 38.95 -80.94
CA ASN A 32 0.68 38.74 -80.28
C ASN A 32 0.74 39.87 -79.24
N THR A 33 0.03 39.71 -78.13
CA THR A 33 0.38 40.42 -76.91
C THR A 33 1.76 39.88 -76.57
N GLY A 34 2.80 40.55 -77.09
CA GLY A 34 4.18 40.13 -76.94
C GLY A 34 4.40 39.72 -75.50
N PHE A 35 4.99 38.53 -75.31
CA PHE A 35 5.10 37.83 -74.02
C PHE A 35 5.13 38.83 -72.86
N GLY A 36 4.01 38.92 -72.14
CA GLY A 36 3.75 39.99 -71.18
C GLY A 36 4.68 39.84 -69.99
N TRP A 37 5.92 40.29 -70.15
CA TRP A 37 6.94 40.27 -69.12
C TRP A 37 6.45 40.96 -67.86
N ASP A 38 5.59 41.98 -67.97
CA ASP A 38 4.96 42.66 -66.83
C ASP A 38 4.09 41.71 -65.97
N ASN A 39 3.31 40.82 -66.60
CA ASN A 39 2.49 39.84 -65.87
C ASN A 39 3.34 38.70 -65.29
N VAL A 40 4.35 38.24 -66.02
CA VAL A 40 5.24 37.16 -65.56
C VAL A 40 6.14 37.65 -64.41
N VAL A 41 6.74 38.83 -64.55
CA VAL A 41 7.57 39.47 -63.51
C VAL A 41 6.71 39.85 -62.31
N GLY A 42 5.50 40.39 -62.51
CA GLY A 42 4.56 40.69 -61.44
C GLY A 42 4.13 39.44 -60.65
N THR A 43 3.87 38.32 -61.33
CA THR A 43 3.47 37.06 -60.69
C THR A 43 4.65 36.42 -59.94
N ILE A 44 5.86 36.46 -60.50
CA ILE A 44 7.07 35.98 -59.84
C ILE A 44 7.37 36.82 -58.59
N LEU A 45 7.31 38.16 -58.68
CA LEU A 45 7.51 39.05 -57.54
C LEU A 45 6.43 38.86 -56.46
N ALA A 46 5.17 38.74 -56.84
CA ALA A 46 4.08 38.46 -55.91
C ALA A 46 4.23 37.10 -55.23
N ALA A 47 4.68 36.07 -55.94
CA ALA A 47 4.97 34.76 -55.36
C ALA A 47 6.17 34.81 -54.40
N PHE A 48 7.22 35.56 -54.74
CA PHE A 48 8.37 35.77 -53.85
C PHE A 48 7.96 36.50 -52.57
N VAL A 49 7.23 37.61 -52.67
CA VAL A 49 6.78 38.37 -51.49
C VAL A 49 5.78 37.54 -50.66
N GLY A 50 4.85 36.85 -51.34
CA GLY A 50 3.86 35.96 -50.74
C GLY A 50 4.47 34.76 -50.01
N ALA A 51 5.64 34.26 -50.46
CA ALA A 51 6.38 33.19 -49.80
C ALA A 51 7.36 33.70 -48.72
N LEU A 52 7.94 34.89 -48.91
CA LEU A 52 8.95 35.46 -48.01
C LEU A 52 8.36 35.79 -46.63
N ILE A 53 7.17 36.40 -46.59
CA ILE A 53 6.54 36.82 -45.33
C ILE A 53 6.22 35.60 -44.44
N PRO A 54 5.53 34.55 -44.92
CA PRO A 54 5.33 33.33 -44.15
C PRO A 54 6.63 32.62 -43.77
N ALA A 55 7.64 32.61 -44.65
CA ALA A 55 8.94 31.99 -44.37
C ALA A 55 9.69 32.71 -43.23
N LEU A 56 9.65 34.05 -43.20
CA LEU A 56 10.25 34.84 -42.12
C LEU A 56 9.54 34.62 -40.78
N ILE A 57 8.19 34.58 -40.79
CA ILE A 57 7.40 34.29 -39.58
C ILE A 57 7.69 32.86 -39.08
N ALA A 58 7.74 31.89 -39.99
CA ALA A 58 8.07 30.50 -39.65
C ALA A 58 9.49 30.39 -39.08
N PHE A 59 10.49 31.03 -39.70
CA PHE A 59 11.87 31.02 -39.21
C PHE A 59 12.00 31.65 -37.81
N TYR A 60 11.34 32.80 -37.59
CA TYR A 60 11.32 33.44 -36.27
C TYR A 60 10.63 32.56 -35.22
N SER A 61 9.52 31.93 -35.58
CA SER A 61 8.77 31.00 -34.72
C SER A 61 9.62 29.78 -34.34
N ILE A 62 10.28 29.13 -35.31
CA ILE A 62 11.16 27.97 -35.08
C ILE A 62 12.28 28.33 -34.09
N ARG A 63 12.97 29.46 -34.31
CA ARG A 63 14.05 29.90 -33.41
C ARG A 63 13.58 30.16 -31.98
N LYS A 64 12.38 30.73 -31.81
CA LYS A 64 11.81 30.92 -30.47
C LYS A 64 11.43 29.59 -29.83
N ASN A 65 10.85 28.68 -30.61
CA ASN A 65 10.41 27.37 -30.12
C ASN A 65 11.58 26.51 -29.64
N ASP A 66 12.73 26.56 -30.33
CA ASP A 66 13.95 25.86 -29.90
C ASP A 66 14.39 26.32 -28.51
N ILE A 67 14.43 27.64 -28.27
CA ILE A 67 14.80 28.22 -26.97
C ILE A 67 13.79 27.83 -25.88
N TYR A 68 12.50 27.85 -26.18
CA TYR A 68 11.47 27.42 -25.23
C TYR A 68 11.57 25.91 -24.93
N SER A 69 11.87 25.10 -25.94
CA SER A 69 12.02 23.65 -25.79
C SER A 69 13.20 23.29 -24.89
N GLU A 70 14.30 24.03 -24.97
CA GLU A 70 15.48 23.81 -24.13
C GLU A 70 15.18 24.18 -22.67
N LYS A 71 14.53 25.32 -22.43
CA LYS A 71 14.08 25.73 -21.10
C LYS A 71 13.12 24.71 -20.49
N LEU A 72 12.17 24.21 -21.28
CA LEU A 72 11.23 23.20 -20.85
C LEU A 72 11.94 21.89 -20.46
N ARG A 73 12.96 21.47 -21.23
CA ARG A 73 13.76 20.27 -20.90
C ARG A 73 14.55 20.43 -19.60
N LEU A 74 15.08 21.62 -19.32
CA LEU A 74 15.78 21.89 -18.06
C LEU A 74 14.81 21.83 -16.88
N GLN A 75 13.65 22.49 -16.97
CA GLN A 75 12.61 22.43 -15.93
C GLN A 75 12.10 21.01 -15.70
N GLN A 76 11.87 20.24 -16.77
CA GLN A 76 11.45 18.84 -16.67
C GLN A 76 12.48 17.96 -15.95
N LYS A 77 13.78 18.22 -16.11
CA LYS A 77 14.82 17.48 -15.39
C LYS A 77 14.80 17.81 -13.89
N GLU A 78 14.70 19.09 -13.55
CA GLU A 78 14.62 19.52 -12.15
C GLU A 78 13.37 18.97 -11.45
N ASP A 79 12.21 19.04 -12.10
CA ASP A 79 10.95 18.50 -11.59
C ASP A 79 11.01 16.98 -11.43
N LEU A 80 11.64 16.28 -12.37
CA LEU A 80 11.84 14.84 -12.30
C LEU A 80 12.73 14.46 -11.13
N GLU A 81 13.85 15.16 -10.93
CA GLU A 81 14.75 14.93 -9.81
C GLU A 81 14.05 15.20 -8.46
N ALA A 82 13.29 16.29 -8.35
CA ALA A 82 12.49 16.59 -7.16
C ALA A 82 11.43 15.50 -6.88
N THR A 83 10.79 14.99 -7.93
CA THR A 83 9.80 13.91 -7.85
C THR A 83 10.43 12.60 -7.39
N ILE A 84 11.57 12.22 -7.98
CA ILE A 84 12.32 11.02 -7.60
C ILE A 84 12.75 11.10 -6.14
N ASN A 85 13.32 12.23 -5.72
CA ASN A 85 13.76 12.43 -4.33
C ASN A 85 12.60 12.35 -3.34
N THR A 86 11.45 12.94 -3.68
CA THR A 86 10.25 12.86 -2.85
C THR A 86 9.72 11.43 -2.77
N GLN A 87 9.68 10.72 -3.90
CA GLN A 87 9.23 9.33 -3.95
C GLN A 87 10.15 8.39 -3.17
N LEU A 88 11.47 8.57 -3.27
CA LEU A 88 12.44 7.82 -2.46
C LEU A 88 12.22 8.07 -0.97
N LYS A 89 12.01 9.33 -0.57
CA LYS A 89 11.73 9.66 0.84
C LYS A 89 10.42 9.04 1.32
N VAL A 90 9.36 9.10 0.52
CA VAL A 90 8.06 8.48 0.87
C VAL A 90 8.19 6.96 0.93
N SER A 91 8.89 6.35 -0.03
CA SER A 91 9.10 4.90 -0.10
C SER A 91 9.92 4.39 1.10
N THR A 92 11.00 5.08 1.46
CA THR A 92 11.83 4.72 2.63
C THR A 92 11.06 4.85 3.94
N LEU A 93 10.30 5.94 4.13
CA LEU A 93 9.44 6.11 5.29
C LEU A 93 8.36 5.02 5.37
N SER A 94 7.72 4.71 4.25
CA SER A 94 6.70 3.66 4.17
C SER A 94 7.29 2.27 4.47
N PHE A 95 8.45 1.95 3.91
CA PHE A 95 9.16 0.71 4.18
C PHE A 95 9.55 0.60 5.66
N ASN A 96 10.15 1.64 6.24
CA ASN A 96 10.53 1.64 7.65
C ASN A 96 9.31 1.48 8.56
N ALA A 97 8.20 2.17 8.27
CA ALA A 97 6.95 2.03 9.01
C ALA A 97 6.38 0.61 8.91
N GLN A 98 6.48 -0.02 7.73
CA GLN A 98 6.03 -1.40 7.53
C GLN A 98 6.88 -2.41 8.31
N VAL A 99 8.21 -2.28 8.24
CA VAL A 99 9.14 -3.14 8.99
C VAL A 99 8.91 -2.99 10.50
N LEU A 100 8.78 -1.75 11.00
CA LEU A 100 8.50 -1.48 12.40
C LEU A 100 7.15 -2.05 12.84
N SER A 101 6.10 -1.86 12.03
CA SER A 101 4.76 -2.40 12.30
C SER A 101 4.77 -3.92 12.39
N ASN A 102 5.44 -4.60 11.45
CA ASN A 102 5.56 -6.06 11.45
C ASN A 102 6.34 -6.57 12.68
N ASN A 103 7.47 -5.93 13.01
CA ASN A 103 8.26 -6.28 14.19
C ASN A 103 7.46 -6.08 15.49
N ARG A 104 6.74 -4.96 15.61
CA ARG A 104 5.92 -4.64 16.78
C ARG A 104 4.73 -5.61 16.91
N GLN A 105 4.11 -6.03 15.80
CA GLN A 105 3.09 -7.08 15.80
C GLN A 105 3.65 -8.43 16.27
N GLY A 106 4.83 -8.82 15.78
CA GLY A 106 5.52 -10.03 16.22
C GLY A 106 5.82 -9.99 17.73
N TRP A 107 6.31 -8.85 18.23
CA TRP A 107 6.51 -8.63 19.66
C TRP A 107 5.20 -8.75 20.45
N ILE A 108 4.10 -8.15 19.99
CA ILE A 108 2.78 -8.21 20.65
C ILE A 108 2.31 -9.66 20.78
N ASN A 109 2.46 -10.46 19.73
CA ASN A 109 2.04 -11.86 19.73
C ASN A 109 2.90 -12.67 20.72
N ASN A 110 4.22 -12.52 20.67
CA ASN A 110 5.12 -13.24 21.57
C ASN A 110 4.87 -12.88 23.05
N VAL A 111 4.71 -11.59 23.40
CA VAL A 111 4.37 -11.19 24.78
C VAL A 111 3.01 -11.77 25.22
N ARG A 112 2.04 -11.84 24.32
CA ARG A 112 0.73 -12.45 24.61
C ARG A 112 0.84 -13.94 24.90
N ASP A 113 1.64 -14.66 24.13
CA ASP A 113 1.86 -16.10 24.30
C ASP A 113 2.59 -16.37 25.62
N LEU A 114 3.69 -15.64 25.89
CA LEU A 114 4.40 -15.72 27.17
C LEU A 114 3.51 -15.39 28.37
N THR A 115 2.61 -14.42 28.24
CA THR A 115 1.63 -14.07 29.30
C THR A 115 0.68 -15.25 29.56
N SER A 116 0.20 -15.90 28.50
CA SER A 116 -0.67 -17.06 28.61
C SER A 116 0.06 -18.24 29.26
N ASP A 117 1.29 -18.50 28.84
CA ASP A 117 2.14 -19.55 29.39
C ASP A 117 2.45 -19.30 30.86
N PHE A 118 2.78 -18.05 31.24
CA PHE A 118 3.04 -17.67 32.63
C PHE A 118 1.85 -18.00 33.54
N ILE A 119 0.64 -17.61 33.12
CA ILE A 119 -0.58 -17.88 33.89
C ILE A 119 -0.84 -19.38 33.95
N SER A 120 -0.71 -20.08 32.84
CA SER A 120 -0.97 -21.52 32.76
C SER A 120 -0.01 -22.32 33.65
N LEU A 121 1.27 -21.95 33.67
CA LEU A 121 2.27 -22.54 34.56
C LEU A 121 1.97 -22.24 36.03
N CYS A 122 1.47 -21.05 36.37
CA CYS A 122 1.03 -20.75 37.73
C CYS A 122 -0.14 -21.64 38.17
N GLU A 123 -1.13 -21.85 37.30
CA GLU A 123 -2.27 -22.75 37.58
C GLU A 123 -1.82 -24.22 37.68
N ASP A 124 -0.90 -24.67 36.82
CA ASP A 124 -0.31 -26.02 36.87
C ASP A 124 0.49 -26.22 38.17
N PHE A 125 1.26 -25.21 38.59
CA PHE A 125 2.00 -25.23 39.85
C PHE A 125 1.07 -25.37 41.05
N ILE A 126 -0.01 -24.58 41.09
CA ILE A 126 -1.03 -24.66 42.15
C ILE A 126 -1.69 -26.05 42.17
N SER A 127 -2.09 -26.55 41.01
CA SER A 127 -2.77 -27.85 40.87
C SER A 127 -1.85 -29.01 41.28
N THR A 128 -0.60 -28.99 40.81
CA THR A 128 0.42 -29.99 41.15
C THR A 128 0.72 -29.98 42.66
N ARG A 129 0.85 -28.80 43.29
CA ARG A 129 1.01 -28.70 44.76
C ARG A 129 -0.20 -29.23 45.51
N TYR A 130 -1.41 -28.98 45.02
CA TYR A 130 -2.64 -29.54 45.62
C TYR A 130 -2.64 -31.07 45.59
N PHE A 131 -2.29 -31.68 44.44
CA PHE A 131 -2.21 -33.13 44.31
C PHE A 131 -1.06 -33.72 45.14
N TYR A 132 0.11 -33.09 45.16
CA TYR A 132 1.23 -33.44 46.04
C TYR A 132 0.79 -33.51 47.50
N TYR A 133 0.12 -32.48 48.00
CA TYR A 133 -0.37 -32.45 49.37
C TYR A 133 -1.41 -33.54 49.66
N LYS A 134 -2.35 -33.75 48.73
CA LYS A 134 -3.38 -34.79 48.87
C LYS A 134 -2.77 -36.19 48.88
N ALA A 135 -1.74 -36.44 48.06
CA ALA A 135 -0.97 -37.68 48.06
C ALA A 135 -0.20 -37.84 49.37
N PHE A 136 0.51 -36.80 49.82
CA PHE A 136 1.26 -36.78 51.07
C PHE A 136 0.37 -37.08 52.30
N ARG A 137 -0.81 -36.44 52.40
CA ARG A 137 -1.76 -36.71 53.50
C ARG A 137 -2.35 -38.11 53.49
N ARG A 138 -2.41 -38.79 52.34
CA ARG A 138 -2.85 -40.18 52.25
C ARG A 138 -1.75 -41.15 52.70
N LEU A 139 -0.49 -40.76 52.54
CA LEU A 139 0.69 -41.56 52.86
C LEU A 139 1.05 -41.59 54.36
N ASP A 140 0.39 -40.79 55.19
CA ASP A 140 0.48 -40.85 56.66
C ASP A 140 0.01 -42.20 57.26
N ARG A 141 -0.35 -43.19 56.41
CA ARG A 141 -0.74 -44.55 56.81
C ARG A 141 0.22 -45.66 56.39
N PHE A 142 1.12 -45.46 55.41
CA PHE A 142 2.02 -46.53 54.95
C PHE A 142 3.32 -45.96 54.33
N SER A 143 4.40 -46.03 55.10
CA SER A 143 5.82 -45.96 54.70
C SER A 143 6.34 -44.74 53.93
N ALA A 144 7.61 -44.42 54.20
CA ALA A 144 8.35 -43.31 53.63
C ALA A 144 8.42 -43.35 52.09
N GLN A 145 8.15 -42.21 51.46
CA GLN A 145 8.59 -41.89 50.09
C GLN A 145 8.12 -42.83 48.99
N ASP A 146 6.80 -42.88 48.80
CA ASP A 146 6.18 -43.39 47.59
C ASP A 146 6.69 -42.66 46.33
N GLU A 147 6.90 -43.39 45.24
CA GLU A 147 7.38 -42.92 43.94
C GLU A 147 6.54 -41.73 43.44
N ALA A 148 5.23 -41.78 43.70
CA ALA A 148 4.29 -40.71 43.38
C ALA A 148 4.64 -39.37 44.06
N THR A 149 5.09 -39.38 45.32
CA THR A 149 5.45 -38.15 46.05
C THR A 149 6.72 -37.53 45.48
N ARG A 150 7.68 -38.36 45.06
CA ARG A 150 8.90 -37.90 44.36
C ARG A 150 8.55 -37.30 43.00
N MET A 151 7.71 -37.98 42.22
CA MET A 151 7.25 -37.50 40.91
C MET A 151 6.61 -36.10 40.99
N TYR A 152 5.68 -35.90 41.92
CA TYR A 152 5.05 -34.59 42.10
C TYR A 152 6.04 -33.52 42.58
N ARG A 153 6.98 -33.88 43.47
CA ARG A 153 8.02 -32.95 43.93
C ARG A 153 8.92 -32.50 42.76
N ASP A 154 9.40 -33.44 41.95
CA ASP A 154 10.25 -33.13 40.80
C ASP A 154 9.50 -32.27 39.78
N ARG A 155 8.22 -32.61 39.52
CA ARG A 155 7.34 -31.79 38.67
C ARG A 155 7.17 -30.36 39.21
N THR A 156 7.03 -30.16 40.52
CA THR A 156 6.93 -28.80 41.08
C THR A 156 8.20 -27.98 40.87
N TYR A 157 9.39 -28.60 40.96
CA TYR A 157 10.65 -27.92 40.67
C TYR A 157 10.77 -27.58 39.19
N GLU A 158 10.37 -28.48 38.29
CA GLU A 158 10.31 -28.22 36.85
C GLU A 158 9.43 -27.03 36.50
N ILE A 159 8.17 -27.05 36.97
CA ILE A 159 7.22 -25.96 36.70
C ILE A 159 7.78 -24.65 37.27
N LYS A 160 8.37 -24.66 38.47
CA LYS A 160 8.97 -23.47 39.07
C LYS A 160 10.10 -22.89 38.20
N ARG A 161 10.97 -23.74 37.63
CA ARG A 161 12.01 -23.29 36.68
C ARG A 161 11.39 -22.65 35.44
N GLU A 162 10.35 -23.24 34.87
CA GLU A 162 9.67 -22.68 33.69
C GLU A 162 8.95 -21.35 34.02
N ILE A 163 8.32 -21.22 35.19
CA ILE A 163 7.72 -19.94 35.65
C ILE A 163 8.78 -18.84 35.68
N ILE A 164 9.96 -19.13 36.27
CA ILE A 164 11.05 -18.16 36.36
C ILE A 164 11.54 -17.78 34.96
N LYS A 165 11.74 -18.77 34.08
CA LYS A 165 12.17 -18.54 32.69
C LYS A 165 11.19 -17.66 31.91
N VAL A 166 9.89 -17.99 31.93
CA VAL A 166 8.86 -17.18 31.25
C VAL A 166 8.78 -15.78 31.86
N LYS A 167 8.89 -15.68 33.19
CA LYS A 167 8.93 -14.38 33.87
C LYS A 167 10.10 -13.52 33.40
N THR A 168 11.30 -14.09 33.37
CA THR A 168 12.51 -13.40 32.90
C THR A 168 12.37 -12.99 31.43
N ASN A 169 11.79 -13.84 30.57
CA ASN A 169 11.55 -13.49 29.17
C ASN A 169 10.62 -12.28 29.05
N ILE A 170 9.53 -12.23 29.82
CA ILE A 170 8.63 -11.07 29.84
C ILE A 170 9.37 -9.83 30.35
N GLU A 171 10.19 -9.95 31.39
CA GLU A 171 11.00 -8.84 31.93
C GLU A 171 11.98 -8.27 30.90
N LEU A 172 12.61 -9.13 30.10
CA LEU A 172 13.54 -8.72 29.03
C LEU A 172 12.82 -8.07 27.85
N MET A 173 11.57 -8.43 27.59
CA MET A 173 10.78 -7.88 26.48
C MET A 173 10.13 -6.53 26.80
N LEU A 174 9.95 -6.20 28.08
CA LEU A 174 9.26 -4.99 28.52
C LEU A 174 10.26 -3.90 28.95
N ASN A 175 9.98 -2.64 28.60
CA ASN A 175 10.80 -1.51 29.02
C ASN A 175 10.60 -1.20 30.52
N PRO A 176 11.64 -1.27 31.37
CA PRO A 176 11.52 -1.06 32.82
C PRO A 176 11.16 0.38 33.21
N ASN A 177 11.38 1.36 32.35
CA ASN A 177 11.09 2.77 32.64
C ASN A 177 9.60 3.09 32.52
N GLU A 178 8.84 2.28 31.79
CA GLU A 178 7.40 2.49 31.64
C GLU A 178 6.64 2.10 32.92
N LEU A 179 5.70 2.96 33.35
CA LEU A 179 4.85 2.71 34.52
C LEU A 179 4.03 1.42 34.38
N THR A 180 3.56 1.12 33.16
CA THR A 180 2.83 -0.11 32.84
C THR A 180 3.67 -1.36 33.05
N SER A 181 4.91 -1.36 32.57
CA SER A 181 5.85 -2.48 32.73
C SER A 181 6.20 -2.72 34.19
N ARG A 182 6.45 -1.65 34.96
CA ARG A 182 6.69 -1.77 36.41
C ARG A 182 5.51 -2.39 37.15
N ALA A 183 4.29 -1.97 36.82
CA ALA A 183 3.08 -2.55 37.40
C ALA A 183 2.91 -4.03 37.03
N ILE A 184 3.29 -4.43 35.81
CA ILE A 184 3.33 -5.83 35.38
C ILE A 184 4.32 -6.63 36.24
N PHE A 185 5.54 -6.13 36.42
CA PHE A 185 6.57 -6.81 37.22
C PHE A 185 6.16 -6.98 38.68
N VAL A 186 5.58 -5.94 39.29
CA VAL A 186 5.04 -6.02 40.66
C VAL A 186 3.95 -7.08 40.76
N ALA A 187 3.03 -7.12 39.80
CA ALA A 187 1.96 -8.12 39.78
C ALA A 187 2.51 -9.55 39.59
N MET A 188 3.49 -9.75 38.72
CA MET A 188 4.15 -11.05 38.52
C MET A 188 4.88 -11.51 39.76
N ASN A 189 5.69 -10.65 40.38
CA ASN A 189 6.39 -10.96 41.63
C ASN A 189 5.40 -11.31 42.74
N ARG A 190 4.28 -10.58 42.83
CA ARG A 190 3.23 -10.88 43.80
C ARG A 190 2.57 -12.23 43.53
N ILE A 191 2.28 -12.57 42.27
CA ILE A 191 1.77 -13.91 41.91
C ILE A 191 2.77 -14.99 42.36
N VAL A 192 4.04 -14.84 41.99
CA VAL A 192 5.10 -15.79 42.33
C VAL A 192 5.26 -15.94 43.85
N ASN A 193 5.20 -14.85 44.60
CA ASN A 193 5.28 -14.90 46.07
C ASN A 193 4.06 -15.62 46.64
N VAL A 194 2.86 -15.22 46.22
CA VAL A 194 1.61 -15.85 46.67
C VAL A 194 1.64 -17.33 46.39
N ILE A 195 2.08 -17.82 45.23
CA ILE A 195 2.11 -19.28 44.97
C ILE A 195 3.23 -20.02 45.72
N ASN A 196 4.30 -19.32 46.14
CA ASN A 196 5.45 -19.92 46.82
C ASN A 196 5.34 -19.93 48.36
N GLU A 197 4.50 -19.10 48.98
CA GLU A 197 4.34 -19.03 50.44
C GLU A 197 4.18 -20.43 51.08
N ASP A 198 4.93 -20.73 52.14
CA ASP A 198 4.99 -22.09 52.71
C ASP A 198 3.73 -22.49 53.50
N ASP A 199 2.87 -21.52 53.81
CA ASP A 199 1.65 -21.71 54.60
C ASP A 199 0.51 -22.43 53.84
N PHE A 200 0.73 -22.80 52.56
CA PHE A 200 -0.13 -23.74 51.83
C PHE A 200 -0.22 -25.15 52.46
N LYS A 201 0.45 -25.39 53.58
CA LYS A 201 0.36 -26.64 54.35
C LYS A 201 -0.99 -26.83 55.05
N HIS A 202 -1.79 -25.78 55.30
CA HIS A 202 -3.01 -25.91 56.11
C HIS A 202 -4.30 -25.37 55.48
N THR A 203 -4.23 -24.61 54.40
CA THR A 203 -5.39 -24.22 53.61
C THR A 203 -5.08 -24.47 52.14
N LEU A 204 -5.39 -25.69 51.72
CA LEU A 204 -5.57 -26.03 50.31
C LEU A 204 -6.32 -24.88 49.63
N PHE A 205 -5.99 -24.60 48.37
CA PHE A 205 -6.86 -23.88 47.46
C PHE A 205 -8.21 -24.63 47.31
N ARG A 206 -8.99 -24.68 48.39
CA ARG A 206 -10.43 -24.75 48.30
C ARG A 206 -10.75 -23.54 47.44
N LYS A 207 -11.33 -23.80 46.27
CA LYS A 207 -11.95 -22.76 45.46
C LYS A 207 -12.67 -21.83 46.45
N HIS A 208 -12.33 -20.54 46.48
CA HIS A 208 -12.83 -19.51 47.42
C HIS A 208 -12.12 -19.30 48.78
N GLY A 209 -10.98 -19.94 49.06
CA GLY A 209 -10.13 -19.60 50.22
C GLY A 209 -9.50 -18.21 50.11
N GLU A 210 -9.03 -17.63 51.22
CA GLU A 210 -8.48 -16.26 51.22
C GLU A 210 -7.24 -16.13 50.32
N SER A 211 -6.33 -17.10 50.34
CA SER A 211 -5.18 -17.15 49.43
C SER A 211 -5.58 -17.28 47.96
N TRP A 212 -6.68 -18.00 47.65
CA TRP A 212 -7.25 -18.04 46.29
C TRP A 212 -7.77 -16.68 45.86
N LYS A 213 -8.48 -15.96 46.73
CA LYS A 213 -8.97 -14.61 46.41
C LYS A 213 -7.80 -13.65 46.15
N ILE A 214 -6.73 -13.74 46.95
CA ILE A 214 -5.53 -12.92 46.77
C ILE A 214 -4.85 -13.24 45.44
N TYR A 215 -4.65 -14.54 45.14
CA TYR A 215 -4.10 -14.99 43.87
C TYR A 215 -4.96 -14.53 42.68
N ASP A 216 -6.26 -14.81 42.70
CA ASP A 216 -7.17 -14.49 41.60
C ASP A 216 -7.28 -12.97 41.37
N LYS A 217 -7.38 -12.18 42.44
CA LYS A 217 -7.33 -10.71 42.36
C LYS A 217 -6.02 -10.22 41.74
N THR A 218 -4.89 -10.81 42.11
CA THR A 218 -3.58 -10.41 41.57
C THR A 218 -3.44 -10.84 40.11
N LYS A 219 -3.87 -12.05 39.76
CA LYS A 219 -3.94 -12.56 38.38
C LYS A 219 -4.79 -11.65 37.49
N LEU A 220 -5.98 -11.25 37.95
CA LEU A 220 -6.84 -10.32 37.21
C LEU A 220 -6.20 -8.94 37.03
N ALA A 221 -5.51 -8.43 38.06
CA ALA A 221 -4.78 -7.17 37.97
C ALA A 221 -3.61 -7.25 36.97
N TYR A 222 -2.84 -8.36 36.98
CA TYR A 222 -1.81 -8.65 36.00
C TYR A 222 -2.36 -8.66 34.58
N ILE A 223 -3.42 -9.45 34.32
CA ILE A 223 -4.08 -9.54 33.00
C ILE A 223 -4.57 -8.16 32.54
N LYS A 224 -5.20 -7.39 33.43
CA LYS A 224 -5.69 -6.04 33.11
C LYS A 224 -4.55 -5.10 32.70
N THR A 225 -3.43 -5.15 33.41
CA THR A 225 -2.27 -4.29 33.15
C THR A 225 -1.57 -4.71 31.86
N MET A 226 -1.40 -6.02 31.63
CA MET A 226 -0.86 -6.56 30.38
C MET A 226 -1.73 -6.19 29.18
N LYS A 227 -3.06 -6.35 29.29
CA LYS A 227 -4.00 -5.89 28.24
C LYS A 227 -3.86 -4.40 27.93
N ARG A 228 -3.59 -3.57 28.93
CA ARG A 228 -3.36 -2.13 28.72
C ARG A 228 -2.05 -1.90 27.95
N CYS A 229 -0.96 -2.57 28.35
CA CYS A 229 0.32 -2.50 27.64
C CYS A 229 0.15 -2.91 26.16
N LEU A 230 -0.39 -4.11 25.90
CA LEU A 230 -0.60 -4.62 24.55
C LEU A 230 -1.53 -3.72 23.70
N LYS A 231 -2.57 -3.12 24.29
CA LYS A 231 -3.45 -2.20 23.57
C LYS A 231 -2.78 -0.87 23.24
N THR A 232 -1.92 -0.36 24.11
CA THR A 232 -1.11 0.85 23.82
C THR A 232 -0.19 0.58 22.64
N GLU A 233 0.50 -0.57 22.66
CA GLU A 233 1.38 -1.00 21.58
C GLU A 233 0.63 -1.22 20.27
N TRP A 234 -0.56 -1.83 20.32
CA TRP A 234 -1.42 -1.97 19.16
C TRP A 234 -1.85 -0.63 18.55
N LYS A 235 -2.04 0.41 19.36
CA LYS A 235 -2.31 1.76 18.85
C LYS A 235 -1.09 2.35 18.16
N ARG A 236 0.11 2.14 18.71
CA ARG A 236 1.38 2.55 18.07
C ARG A 236 1.54 1.89 16.69
N VAL A 237 1.29 0.57 16.60
CA VAL A 237 1.25 -0.17 15.31
C VAL A 237 0.33 0.50 14.29
N LYS A 238 -0.91 0.82 14.70
CA LYS A 238 -1.90 1.44 13.80
C LYS A 238 -1.51 2.84 13.34
N ASN A 239 -0.81 3.58 14.18
CA ASN A 239 -0.35 4.93 13.88
C ASN A 239 0.97 4.94 13.09
N GLY A 240 1.66 3.81 12.94
CA GLY A 240 3.00 3.74 12.37
C GLY A 240 4.10 4.29 13.29
N GLU A 241 3.84 4.29 14.60
CA GLU A 241 4.75 4.76 15.67
C GLU A 241 5.52 3.61 16.35
#